data_AF-T1GPR4-F1
#
_entry.id   AF-T1GPR4-F1
#
_cell.length_a   1.000
_cell.length_b   1.000
_cell.length_c   1.000
_cell.angle_alpha   90.00
_cell.angle_beta   90.00
_cell.angle_gamma   90.00
#
_symmetry.space_group_name_H-M   'P 1'
#
loop_
_entity.id
_entity.type
_entity.pdbx_description
1 polymer ?
#
loop_
_entity_poly.entity_id
_entity_poly.type
_entity_poly.pdbx_seq_one_letter_code
_entity_poly.pdbx_strand_id
1 'polypeptide(L)'
;MFSALEPTESVDFLTYMAYSIPPTWTIMILTYFHMEIFYLGLLNKKSTTSQQIRKYNEDKKYARDSINEKLKELGPMAWKEISVLVLFVFLLFLLLFSSPRVFKGWGDYFDVEVKSSVPISVIVVLAFLLPNTCSFWRFCFGTKVLPTRVSNGLIGWTFLQEHVPWGLIFLVGGGFALADASNVSGLAKDISLQLGMLKVLPRPVILLACIVFVLIATLFTPNVAMINVILPILGDTAITTNCHPLYLMIPSTIAYTLAFHLPVSTPANAIVYYCWNWTYINKHYSNFSVLEYWGRVIYPNINTFPE
;
A
#
# COMPACT_ATOMS: atom_id res chain seq x y z
N MET A 1 7.25 7.71 -17.47
CA MET A 1 6.32 6.55 -17.44
C MET A 1 5.06 6.74 -18.30
N PHE A 2 4.58 7.97 -18.51
CA PHE A 2 3.33 8.22 -19.27
C PHE A 2 3.53 8.89 -20.65
N SER A 3 4.71 8.79 -21.28
CA SER A 3 4.92 9.38 -22.61
C SER A 3 4.28 8.58 -23.76
N ALA A 4 3.84 7.34 -23.48
CA ALA A 4 3.16 6.46 -24.43
C ALA A 4 1.65 6.31 -24.18
N LEU A 5 1.11 7.01 -23.17
CA LEU A 5 -0.33 7.11 -22.94
C LEU A 5 -0.79 8.45 -23.52
N GLU A 6 -1.83 8.43 -24.35
CA GLU A 6 -2.49 9.66 -24.80
C GLU A 6 -2.89 10.51 -23.56
N PRO A 7 -2.88 11.86 -23.66
CA PRO A 7 -3.19 12.76 -22.55
C PRO A 7 -4.60 12.56 -21.94
N THR A 8 -5.44 11.73 -22.54
CA THR A 8 -6.79 11.36 -22.08
C THR A 8 -6.84 10.10 -21.20
N GLU A 9 -5.73 9.38 -21.01
CA GLU A 9 -5.67 8.09 -20.29
C GLU A 9 -4.79 8.13 -19.02
N SER A 10 -4.82 9.25 -18.29
CA SER A 10 -4.23 9.31 -16.95
C SER A 10 -5.11 8.57 -15.93
N VAL A 11 -4.46 7.79 -15.06
CA VAL A 11 -5.13 7.10 -13.95
C VAL A 11 -5.25 8.06 -12.79
N ASP A 12 -6.42 8.69 -12.66
CA ASP A 12 -6.74 9.51 -11.49
C ASP A 12 -7.06 8.67 -10.25
N PHE A 13 -6.90 9.28 -9.07
CA PHE A 13 -7.15 8.64 -7.78
C PHE A 13 -8.51 7.96 -7.71
N LEU A 14 -9.58 8.63 -8.15
CA LEU A 14 -10.94 8.07 -8.15
C LEU A 14 -11.07 6.87 -9.08
N THR A 15 -10.47 6.95 -10.28
CA THR A 15 -10.53 5.87 -11.28
C THR A 15 -9.78 4.63 -10.78
N TYR A 16 -8.59 4.83 -10.20
CA TYR A 16 -7.84 3.74 -9.56
C TYR A 16 -8.62 3.12 -8.40
N MET A 17 -9.16 3.95 -7.51
CA MET A 17 -9.93 3.50 -6.36
C MET A 17 -11.16 2.68 -6.80
N ALA A 18 -11.91 3.16 -7.80
CA ALA A 18 -13.07 2.45 -8.34
C ALA A 18 -12.70 1.08 -8.93
N TYR A 19 -11.53 0.96 -9.56
CA TYR A 19 -11.04 -0.31 -10.10
C TYR A 19 -10.52 -1.26 -9.01
N SER A 20 -9.84 -0.74 -7.99
CA SER A 20 -9.16 -1.55 -6.96
C SER A 20 -10.06 -1.99 -5.81
N ILE A 21 -11.08 -1.20 -5.42
CA ILE A 21 -11.95 -1.55 -4.28
C ILE A 21 -12.63 -2.92 -4.44
N PRO A 22 -13.34 -3.23 -5.56
CA PRO A 22 -14.04 -4.50 -5.70
C PRO A 22 -13.14 -5.75 -5.57
N PRO A 23 -11.99 -5.85 -6.28
CA PRO A 23 -11.10 -6.99 -6.11
C PRO A 23 -10.47 -7.04 -4.71
N THR A 24 -10.09 -5.91 -4.12
CA THR A 24 -9.53 -5.89 -2.75
C THR A 24 -10.54 -6.40 -1.72
N TRP A 25 -11.81 -5.97 -1.78
CA TRP A 25 -12.86 -6.49 -0.90
C TRP A 25 -13.11 -7.97 -1.11
N THR A 26 -13.14 -8.41 -2.36
CA THR A 26 -13.31 -9.83 -2.71
C THR A 26 -12.18 -10.66 -2.08
N ILE A 27 -10.93 -10.24 -2.25
CA ILE A 27 -9.76 -10.91 -1.69
C ILE A 27 -9.81 -10.89 -0.16
N MET A 28 -10.15 -9.75 0.45
CA MET A 28 -10.27 -9.64 1.91
C MET A 28 -11.31 -10.62 2.48
N ILE A 29 -12.47 -10.73 1.85
CA ILE A 29 -13.53 -11.68 2.25
C ILE A 29 -13.06 -13.12 2.06
N LEU A 30 -12.41 -13.44 0.94
CA LEU A 30 -11.87 -14.78 0.68
C LEU A 30 -10.77 -15.15 1.68
N THR A 31 -9.85 -14.23 1.99
CA THR A 31 -8.80 -14.43 2.99
C THR A 31 -9.40 -14.60 4.39
N TYR A 32 -10.44 -13.84 4.73
CA TYR A 32 -11.17 -13.99 5.98
C TYR A 32 -11.76 -15.40 6.13
N PHE A 33 -12.51 -15.86 5.12
CA PHE A 33 -13.07 -17.20 5.12
C PHE A 33 -12.00 -18.30 5.11
N HIS A 34 -10.90 -18.09 4.38
CA HIS A 34 -9.77 -18.99 4.38
C HIS A 34 -9.18 -19.14 5.79
N MET A 35 -8.95 -18.03 6.49
CA MET A 35 -8.48 -18.03 7.88
C MET A 35 -9.46 -18.72 8.82
N GLU A 36 -10.75 -18.45 8.65
CA GLU A 36 -11.82 -19.07 9.45
C GLU A 36 -11.90 -20.59 9.30
N ILE A 37 -11.82 -21.08 8.06
CA ILE A 37 -11.94 -22.51 7.74
C ILE A 37 -10.70 -23.27 8.18
N PHE A 38 -9.50 -22.79 7.84
CA PHE A 38 -8.25 -23.54 8.03
C PHE A 38 -7.65 -23.35 9.43
N TYR A 39 -7.72 -22.15 10.00
CA TYR A 39 -7.02 -21.84 11.26
C TYR A 39 -7.97 -21.70 12.47
N LEU A 40 -9.20 -21.22 12.29
CA LEU A 40 -10.16 -21.02 13.39
C LEU A 40 -11.16 -22.19 13.55
N GLY A 41 -11.16 -23.15 12.62
CA GLY A 41 -11.83 -24.44 12.74
C GLY A 41 -13.36 -24.38 12.62
N LEU A 42 -13.90 -23.48 11.79
CA LEU A 42 -15.35 -23.29 11.61
C LEU A 42 -16.09 -24.57 11.15
N LEU A 43 -15.42 -25.44 10.37
CA LEU A 43 -15.95 -26.72 9.90
C LEU A 43 -15.60 -27.92 10.81
N ASN A 44 -14.75 -27.74 11.83
CA ASN A 44 -14.32 -28.83 12.71
C ASN A 44 -14.33 -28.40 14.19
N LYS A 45 -15.54 -28.28 14.74
CA LYS A 45 -15.85 -27.82 16.12
C LYS A 45 -15.18 -28.63 17.25
N LYS A 46 -14.57 -29.79 16.94
CA LYS A 46 -13.87 -30.66 17.90
C LYS A 46 -12.35 -30.43 17.95
N SER A 47 -11.79 -29.54 17.11
CA SER A 47 -10.36 -29.23 17.15
C SER A 47 -9.96 -28.47 18.43
N THR A 48 -8.76 -28.74 18.94
CA THR A 48 -8.18 -28.09 20.13
C THR A 48 -8.09 -26.57 19.99
N THR A 49 -7.91 -26.06 18.76
CA THR A 49 -7.87 -24.62 18.44
C THR A 49 -9.24 -23.95 18.60
N SER A 50 -10.32 -24.58 18.13
CA SER A 50 -11.69 -24.04 18.31
C SER A 50 -12.12 -24.01 19.78
N GLN A 51 -11.62 -24.92 20.62
CA GLN A 51 -11.87 -24.90 22.07
C GLN A 51 -11.11 -23.77 22.78
N GLN A 52 -9.86 -23.49 22.39
CA GLN A 52 -9.09 -22.35 22.89
C GLN A 52 -9.72 -21.00 22.49
N ILE A 53 -10.19 -20.87 21.25
CA ILE A 53 -10.87 -19.67 20.76
C ILE A 53 -12.22 -19.47 21.47
N ARG A 54 -12.95 -20.54 21.81
CA ARG A 54 -14.21 -20.45 22.55
C ARG A 54 -13.98 -19.96 23.99
N LYS A 55 -12.91 -20.42 24.64
CA LYS A 55 -12.47 -19.93 25.96
C LYS A 55 -12.01 -18.46 25.90
N TYR A 56 -11.27 -18.07 24.85
CA TYR A 56 -10.89 -16.67 24.63
C TYR A 56 -12.08 -15.76 24.25
N ASN A 57 -13.08 -16.30 23.54
CA ASN A 57 -14.32 -15.58 23.24
C ASN A 57 -15.18 -15.38 24.50
N GLU A 58 -15.10 -16.27 25.50
CA GLU A 58 -15.65 -16.04 26.84
C GLU A 58 -14.91 -14.89 27.55
N ASP A 59 -13.59 -14.76 27.31
CA ASP A 59 -12.74 -13.65 27.77
C ASP A 59 -12.87 -12.36 26.92
N LYS A 60 -13.83 -12.27 25.99
CA LYS A 60 -14.12 -11.02 25.23
C LYS A 60 -14.34 -9.81 26.13
N LYS A 61 -14.75 -10.06 27.38
CA LYS A 61 -14.91 -9.03 28.41
C LYS A 61 -13.57 -8.35 28.72
N TYR A 62 -12.48 -9.10 28.90
CA TYR A 62 -11.15 -8.53 29.13
C TYR A 62 -10.67 -7.67 27.96
N ALA A 63 -10.84 -8.14 26.71
CA ALA A 63 -10.46 -7.36 25.54
C ALA A 63 -11.27 -6.06 25.41
N ARG A 64 -12.59 -6.11 25.67
CA ARG A 64 -13.44 -4.91 25.69
C ARG A 64 -13.09 -3.98 26.84
N ASP A 65 -12.77 -4.53 28.00
CA ASP A 65 -12.39 -3.76 29.18
C ASP A 65 -11.04 -3.04 28.94
N SER A 66 -10.06 -3.72 28.33
CA SER A 66 -8.80 -3.09 27.88
C SER A 66 -9.03 -2.00 26.83
N ILE A 67 -9.92 -2.21 25.85
CA ILE A 67 -10.25 -1.19 24.84
C ILE A 67 -10.92 0.01 25.53
N ASN A 68 -11.88 -0.23 26.42
CA ASN A 68 -12.58 0.82 27.14
C ASN A 68 -11.63 1.59 28.08
N GLU A 69 -10.67 0.90 28.69
CA GLU A 69 -9.61 1.52 29.49
C GLU A 69 -8.73 2.42 28.62
N LYS A 70 -8.26 1.92 27.47
CA LYS A 70 -7.49 2.72 26.51
C LYS A 70 -8.27 3.92 25.96
N LEU A 71 -9.58 3.75 25.70
CA LEU A 71 -10.47 4.84 25.29
C LEU A 71 -10.65 5.89 26.39
N LYS A 72 -10.71 5.46 27.66
CA LYS A 72 -10.76 6.38 28.81
C LYS A 72 -9.44 7.12 29.00
N GLU A 73 -8.30 6.45 28.80
CA GLU A 73 -6.96 7.05 28.89
C GLU A 73 -6.74 8.15 27.83
N LEU A 74 -7.29 7.98 26.63
CA LEU A 74 -7.15 8.95 25.52
C LEU A 74 -7.84 10.30 25.81
N GLY A 75 -8.91 10.31 26.61
CA GLY A 75 -9.67 11.52 26.90
C GLY A 75 -10.45 12.09 25.70
N PRO A 76 -11.06 13.28 25.84
CA PRO A 76 -11.77 13.92 24.73
C PRO A 76 -10.80 14.39 23.64
N MET A 77 -11.20 14.27 22.37
CA MET A 77 -10.37 14.63 21.22
C MET A 77 -9.81 16.05 21.37
N ALA A 78 -8.49 16.16 21.24
CA ALA A 78 -7.82 17.44 21.31
C ALA A 78 -8.09 18.28 20.04
N TRP A 79 -8.02 19.61 20.16
CA TRP A 79 -8.21 20.52 19.03
C TRP A 79 -7.32 20.19 17.82
N LYS A 80 -6.07 19.79 18.10
CA LYS A 80 -5.11 19.34 17.08
C LYS A 80 -5.61 18.13 16.30
N GLU A 81 -6.22 17.16 16.97
CA GLU A 81 -6.74 15.93 16.35
C GLU A 81 -7.94 16.25 15.47
N ILE A 82 -8.84 17.12 15.95
CA ILE A 82 -9.99 17.61 15.17
C ILE A 82 -9.50 18.35 13.92
N SER A 83 -8.48 19.20 14.05
CA SER A 83 -7.93 19.95 12.92
C SER A 83 -7.29 19.03 11.87
N VAL A 84 -6.54 17.99 12.29
CA VAL A 84 -6.02 16.96 11.38
C VAL A 84 -7.16 16.20 10.70
N LEU A 85 -8.19 15.81 11.45
CA LEU A 85 -9.35 15.09 10.91
C LEU A 85 -10.07 15.92 9.84
N VAL A 86 -10.27 17.22 10.08
CA VAL A 86 -10.88 18.14 9.11
C VAL A 86 -10.03 18.24 7.85
N LEU A 87 -8.71 18.40 7.98
CA LEU A 87 -7.79 18.41 6.83
C LEU A 87 -7.83 17.10 6.05
N PHE A 88 -7.91 15.96 6.73
CA PHE A 88 -7.98 14.66 6.10
C PHE A 88 -9.30 14.47 5.33
N VAL A 89 -10.45 14.82 5.93
CA VAL A 89 -11.75 14.77 5.25
C VAL A 89 -11.78 15.75 4.06
N PHE A 90 -11.20 16.94 4.23
CA PHE A 90 -11.11 17.93 3.16
C PHE A 90 -10.19 17.46 2.01
N LEU A 91 -9.08 16.79 2.32
CA LEU A 91 -8.22 16.15 1.32
C LEU A 91 -8.99 15.08 0.53
N LEU A 92 -9.74 14.20 1.22
CA LEU A 92 -10.55 13.18 0.56
C LEU A 92 -11.61 13.82 -0.34
N PHE A 93 -12.25 14.89 0.12
CA PHE A 93 -13.19 15.65 -0.69
C PHE A 93 -12.50 16.20 -1.96
N LEU A 94 -11.36 16.86 -1.83
CA LEU A 94 -10.64 17.37 -3.00
C LEU A 94 -10.25 16.24 -3.97
N LEU A 95 -9.74 15.12 -3.48
CA LEU A 95 -9.33 13.99 -4.33
C LEU A 95 -10.52 13.31 -5.03
N LEU A 96 -11.63 13.10 -4.34
CA LEU A 96 -12.82 12.44 -4.91
C LEU A 96 -13.53 13.32 -5.95
N PHE A 97 -13.53 14.64 -5.73
CA PHE A 97 -14.25 15.60 -6.57
C PHE A 97 -13.34 16.29 -7.63
N SER A 98 -12.08 15.86 -7.77
CA SER A 98 -11.11 16.44 -8.72
C SER A 98 -11.60 16.36 -10.16
N SER A 99 -11.87 15.16 -10.65
CA SER A 99 -12.30 14.86 -12.02
C SER A 99 -13.22 13.63 -12.05
N PRO A 100 -14.34 13.63 -11.29
CA PRO A 100 -15.22 12.50 -11.25
C PRO A 100 -15.84 12.31 -12.64
N ARG A 101 -15.46 11.26 -13.37
CA ARG A 101 -15.96 10.98 -14.75
C ARG A 101 -17.50 10.95 -14.91
N VAL A 102 -18.24 10.99 -13.81
CA VAL A 102 -19.71 11.04 -13.73
C VAL A 102 -20.27 12.47 -13.87
N PHE A 103 -19.56 13.49 -13.39
CA PHE A 103 -20.00 14.90 -13.44
C PHE A 103 -18.78 15.84 -13.42
N LYS A 104 -18.90 17.05 -13.97
CA LYS A 104 -17.75 17.98 -14.00
C LYS A 104 -17.24 18.27 -12.58
N GLY A 105 -16.00 17.88 -12.32
CA GLY A 105 -15.31 18.09 -11.05
C GLY A 105 -14.81 19.51 -10.89
N TRP A 106 -14.23 19.82 -9.72
CA TRP A 106 -13.59 21.12 -9.52
C TRP A 106 -12.31 21.28 -10.36
N GLY A 107 -11.64 20.18 -10.71
CA GLY A 107 -10.47 20.15 -11.58
C GLY A 107 -10.79 20.47 -13.05
N ASP A 108 -11.98 20.10 -13.53
CA ASP A 108 -12.44 20.35 -14.90
C ASP A 108 -12.77 21.84 -15.18
N TYR A 109 -12.82 22.68 -14.14
CA TYR A 109 -12.95 24.14 -14.30
C TYR A 109 -11.63 24.82 -14.67
N PHE A 110 -10.51 24.13 -14.53
CA PHE A 110 -9.21 24.64 -14.95
C PHE A 110 -8.88 24.13 -16.35
N ASP A 111 -8.31 25.00 -17.18
CA ASP A 111 -7.88 24.68 -18.54
C ASP A 111 -6.62 23.78 -18.58
N VAL A 112 -6.09 23.45 -17.40
CA VAL A 112 -4.88 22.65 -17.19
C VAL A 112 -5.27 21.38 -16.42
N GLU A 113 -4.74 20.23 -16.84
CA GLU A 113 -4.96 18.94 -16.17
C GLU A 113 -4.45 18.99 -14.71
N VAL A 114 -5.37 19.07 -13.76
CA VAL A 114 -5.04 19.10 -12.33
C VAL A 114 -4.79 17.67 -11.83
N LYS A 115 -3.52 17.32 -11.63
CA LYS A 115 -3.12 16.03 -11.06
C LYS A 115 -3.40 15.97 -9.56
N SER A 116 -3.52 14.73 -9.04
CA SER A 116 -3.72 14.45 -7.61
C SER A 116 -2.65 15.05 -6.67
N SER A 117 -1.47 15.44 -7.19
CA SER A 117 -0.42 16.11 -6.41
C SER A 117 -0.80 17.51 -5.93
N VAL A 118 -1.61 18.25 -6.69
CA VAL A 118 -2.01 19.62 -6.37
C VAL A 118 -2.83 19.69 -5.07
N PRO A 119 -3.97 18.98 -4.91
CA PRO A 119 -4.75 19.04 -3.67
C PRO A 119 -3.95 18.52 -2.46
N ILE A 120 -3.09 17.52 -2.65
CA ILE A 120 -2.19 17.03 -1.59
C ILE A 120 -1.24 18.14 -1.12
N SER A 121 -0.60 18.85 -2.06
CA SER A 121 0.33 19.93 -1.73
C SER A 121 -0.34 21.08 -0.96
N VAL A 122 -1.57 21.44 -1.34
CA VAL A 122 -2.37 22.47 -0.66
C VAL A 122 -2.63 22.06 0.79
N ILE A 123 -3.02 20.80 1.03
CA ILE A 123 -3.27 20.29 2.38
C ILE A 123 -2.00 20.27 3.23
N VAL A 124 -0.86 19.89 2.65
CA VAL A 124 0.43 19.92 3.36
C VAL A 124 0.79 21.35 3.76
N VAL A 125 0.65 22.31 2.85
CA VAL A 125 0.89 23.73 3.15
C VAL A 125 -0.07 24.22 4.25
N LEU A 126 -1.35 23.86 4.18
CA LEU A 126 -2.32 24.19 5.23
C LEU A 126 -1.96 23.56 6.58
N ALA A 127 -1.41 22.34 6.60
CA ALA A 127 -0.95 21.70 7.83
C ALA A 127 0.25 22.41 8.46
N PHE A 128 1.11 23.04 7.66
CA PHE A 128 2.18 23.90 8.18
C PHE A 128 1.68 25.26 8.69
N LEU A 129 0.64 25.82 8.04
CA LEU A 129 0.11 27.15 8.37
C LEU A 129 -0.89 27.15 9.52
N LEU A 130 -1.69 26.09 9.66
CA LEU A 130 -2.74 26.05 10.66
C LEU A 130 -2.14 25.93 12.07
N PRO A 131 -2.61 26.74 13.04
CA PRO A 131 -2.09 26.72 14.39
C PRO A 131 -2.60 25.50 15.16
N ASN A 132 -1.71 24.90 15.96
CA ASN A 132 -2.04 23.76 16.83
C ASN A 132 -3.01 24.17 17.98
N THR A 133 -3.06 25.45 18.35
CA THR A 133 -3.87 25.94 19.47
C THR A 133 -5.19 26.61 19.05
N CYS A 134 -6.28 26.28 19.75
CA CYS A 134 -7.62 26.86 19.54
C CYS A 134 -7.71 28.38 19.86
N SER A 135 -6.69 28.96 20.48
CA SER A 135 -6.59 30.40 20.80
C SER A 135 -6.68 31.30 19.56
N PHE A 136 -6.17 30.85 18.41
CA PHE A 136 -6.28 31.60 17.16
C PHE A 136 -7.73 31.72 16.67
N TRP A 137 -8.49 30.63 16.69
CA TRP A 137 -9.90 30.65 16.28
C TRP A 137 -10.76 31.43 17.27
N ARG A 138 -10.49 31.33 18.58
CA ARG A 138 -11.15 32.20 19.58
C ARG A 138 -10.85 33.67 19.36
N PHE A 139 -9.65 34.02 18.89
CA PHE A 139 -9.31 35.39 18.50
C PHE A 139 -10.08 35.87 17.27
N CYS A 140 -10.18 35.04 16.22
CA CYS A 140 -10.93 35.38 15.01
C CYS A 140 -12.45 35.50 15.23
N PHE A 141 -13.03 34.72 16.17
CA PHE A 141 -14.48 34.61 16.35
C PHE A 141 -15.05 35.22 17.65
N GLY A 142 -14.27 35.93 18.47
CA GLY A 142 -14.90 36.72 19.56
C GLY A 142 -14.02 37.31 20.65
N THR A 143 -12.87 36.75 20.99
CA THR A 143 -12.03 37.29 22.07
C THR A 143 -10.86 38.09 21.52
N LYS A 144 -10.89 39.43 21.63
CA LYS A 144 -9.84 40.37 21.17
C LYS A 144 -8.52 40.32 21.99
N VAL A 145 -8.21 39.20 22.64
CA VAL A 145 -6.94 39.02 23.33
C VAL A 145 -5.97 38.34 22.37
N LEU A 146 -4.93 39.07 21.96
CA LEU A 146 -3.84 38.54 21.14
C LEU A 146 -3.12 37.43 21.92
N PRO A 147 -2.92 36.25 21.32
CA PRO A 147 -2.14 35.20 21.96
C PRO A 147 -0.70 35.67 22.18
N THR A 148 -0.23 35.60 23.42
CA THR A 148 1.12 36.05 23.84
C THR A 148 2.25 35.09 23.45
N ARG A 149 1.92 33.90 22.92
CA ARG A 149 2.89 32.88 22.50
C ARG A 149 2.69 32.54 21.03
N VAL A 150 3.80 32.36 20.32
CA VAL A 150 3.80 31.80 18.97
C VAL A 150 3.17 30.40 19.00
N SER A 151 2.15 30.19 18.16
CA SER A 151 1.54 28.87 17.99
C SER A 151 2.32 28.13 16.92
N ASN A 152 2.80 26.93 17.24
CA ASN A 152 3.42 26.07 16.24
C ASN A 152 2.35 25.58 15.26
N GLY A 153 2.75 25.34 14.01
CA GLY A 153 1.91 24.66 13.03
C GLY A 153 1.45 23.28 13.52
N LEU A 154 0.44 22.70 12.86
CA LEU A 154 0.02 21.33 13.14
C LEU A 154 1.17 20.33 12.94
N ILE A 155 2.01 20.58 11.94
CA ILE A 155 3.22 19.79 11.65
C ILE A 155 4.44 20.70 11.67
N GLY A 156 5.51 20.25 12.33
CA GLY A 156 6.82 20.90 12.31
C GLY A 156 7.76 20.27 11.28
N TRP A 157 8.71 21.05 10.77
CA TRP A 157 9.72 20.55 9.82
C TRP A 157 10.54 19.38 10.39
N THR A 158 10.96 19.48 11.65
CA THR A 158 11.72 18.43 12.33
C THR A 158 10.98 17.10 12.36
N PHE A 159 9.69 17.13 12.66
CA PHE A 159 8.83 15.95 12.63
C PHE A 159 8.75 15.34 11.22
N LEU A 160 8.55 16.17 10.20
CA LEU A 160 8.45 15.72 8.81
C LEU A 160 9.78 15.11 8.33
N GLN A 161 10.91 15.73 8.66
CA GLN A 161 12.23 15.23 8.29
C GLN A 161 12.52 13.84 8.87
N GLU A 162 12.11 13.58 10.11
CA GLU A 162 12.34 12.30 10.80
C GLU A 162 11.39 11.19 10.32
N HIS A 163 10.13 11.52 10.02
CA HIS A 163 9.09 10.53 9.74
C HIS A 163 8.86 10.27 8.25
N VAL A 164 9.29 11.17 7.36
CA VAL A 164 9.15 10.96 5.91
C VAL A 164 10.30 10.07 5.39
N PRO A 165 10.00 8.94 4.72
CA PRO A 165 11.02 8.09 4.13
C PRO A 165 11.58 8.73 2.85
N TRP A 166 12.52 9.66 2.96
CA TRP A 166 13.13 10.37 1.82
C TRP A 166 13.70 9.43 0.74
N GLY A 167 14.22 8.27 1.16
CA GLY A 167 14.68 7.24 0.24
C GLY A 167 13.61 6.73 -0.73
N LEU A 168 12.33 6.73 -0.33
CA LEU A 168 11.21 6.34 -1.18
C LEU A 168 11.03 7.33 -2.35
N ILE A 169 11.24 8.63 -2.10
CA ILE A 169 11.12 9.68 -3.12
C ILE A 169 12.19 9.46 -4.20
N PHE A 170 13.44 9.22 -3.79
CA PHE A 170 14.54 8.90 -4.71
C PHE A 170 14.30 7.59 -5.46
N LEU A 171 13.73 6.57 -4.80
CA LEU A 171 13.44 5.28 -5.41
C LEU A 171 12.37 5.39 -6.51
N VAL A 172 11.29 6.15 -6.25
CA VAL A 172 10.24 6.40 -7.25
C VAL A 172 10.78 7.24 -8.41
N GLY A 173 11.55 8.29 -8.12
CA GLY A 173 12.23 9.10 -9.14
C GLY A 173 13.21 8.28 -9.99
N GLY A 174 13.97 7.38 -9.36
CA GLY A 174 14.86 6.44 -10.04
C GLY A 174 14.11 5.45 -10.93
N GLY A 175 12.92 4.99 -10.52
CA GLY A 175 12.03 4.18 -11.35
C GLY A 175 11.58 4.92 -12.62
N PHE A 176 11.25 6.21 -12.51
CA PHE A 176 10.92 7.03 -13.67
C PHE A 176 12.11 7.26 -14.60
N ALA A 177 13.30 7.51 -14.02
CA ALA A 177 14.53 7.64 -14.80
C ALA A 177 14.89 6.32 -15.52
N LEU A 178 14.72 5.17 -14.87
CA LEU A 178 14.96 3.86 -15.47
C LEU A 178 13.98 3.57 -16.61
N ALA A 179 12.71 3.91 -16.44
CA ALA A 179 11.70 3.77 -17.49
C ALA A 179 12.05 4.62 -18.73
N ASP A 180 12.49 5.86 -18.52
CA ASP A 180 12.88 6.75 -19.62
C ASP A 180 14.19 6.28 -20.28
N ALA A 181 15.16 5.83 -19.49
CA ALA A 181 16.39 5.23 -19.99
C ALA A 181 16.12 3.95 -20.81
N SER A 182 15.15 3.13 -20.42
CA SER A 182 14.72 1.93 -21.18
C SER A 182 14.17 2.31 -22.57
N ASN A 183 13.41 3.40 -22.64
CA ASN A 183 12.88 3.91 -23.91
C ASN A 183 13.98 4.50 -24.81
N VAL A 184 14.87 5.33 -24.24
CA VAL A 184 15.95 5.99 -24.99
C VAL A 184 17.02 4.99 -25.46
N SER A 185 17.36 3.99 -24.62
CA SER A 185 18.34 2.96 -24.97
C SER A 185 17.84 1.95 -26.00
N GLY A 186 16.53 1.90 -26.26
CA GLY A 186 15.93 0.88 -27.11
C GLY A 186 15.82 -0.50 -26.46
N LEU A 187 16.19 -0.65 -25.19
CA LEU A 187 16.08 -1.92 -24.44
C LEU A 187 14.63 -2.44 -24.44
N ALA A 188 13.67 -1.55 -24.25
CA ALA A 188 12.24 -1.87 -24.34
C ALA A 188 11.88 -2.49 -25.70
N LYS A 189 12.48 -1.99 -26.79
CA LYS A 189 12.27 -2.49 -28.15
C LYS A 189 12.91 -3.87 -28.37
N ASP A 190 14.06 -4.13 -27.76
CA ASP A 190 14.74 -5.43 -27.90
C ASP A 190 14.06 -6.53 -27.09
N ILE A 191 13.67 -6.23 -25.84
CA ILE A 191 12.90 -7.16 -25.00
C ILE A 191 11.55 -7.46 -25.64
N SER A 192 10.90 -6.44 -26.20
CA SER A 192 9.62 -6.61 -26.89
C SER A 192 9.69 -7.46 -28.16
N LEU A 193 10.77 -7.39 -28.93
CA LEU A 193 10.98 -8.26 -30.08
C LEU A 193 11.08 -9.73 -29.66
N GLN A 194 11.79 -10.03 -28.56
CA GLN A 194 11.86 -11.39 -28.01
C GLN A 194 10.51 -11.85 -27.46
N LEU A 195 9.78 -10.97 -26.78
CA LEU A 195 8.42 -11.22 -26.31
C LEU A 195 7.39 -11.23 -27.46
N GLY A 196 7.78 -10.94 -28.70
CA GLY A 196 6.93 -11.05 -29.88
C GLY A 196 6.35 -12.45 -30.06
N MET A 197 7.02 -13.49 -29.57
CA MET A 197 6.49 -14.86 -29.53
C MET A 197 5.22 -14.99 -28.67
N LEU A 198 5.04 -14.12 -27.67
CA LEU A 198 3.82 -14.10 -26.84
C LEU A 198 2.61 -13.55 -27.59
N LYS A 199 2.79 -12.84 -28.73
CA LYS A 199 1.66 -12.35 -29.56
C LYS A 199 0.76 -13.48 -30.07
N VAL A 200 1.29 -14.69 -30.18
CA VAL A 200 0.54 -15.87 -30.63
C VAL A 200 -0.42 -16.37 -29.54
N LEU A 201 -0.15 -16.05 -28.27
CA LEU A 201 -0.99 -16.48 -27.16
C LEU A 201 -2.22 -15.58 -26.96
N PRO A 202 -3.35 -16.14 -26.48
CA PRO A 202 -4.53 -15.36 -26.17
C PRO A 202 -4.27 -14.41 -24.99
N ARG A 203 -4.83 -13.20 -25.06
CA ARG A 203 -4.61 -12.10 -24.10
C ARG A 203 -4.80 -12.50 -22.62
N PRO A 204 -5.78 -13.33 -22.22
CA PRO A 204 -5.93 -13.76 -20.83
C PRO A 204 -4.75 -14.60 -20.32
N VAL A 205 -4.09 -15.37 -21.19
CA VAL A 205 -2.94 -16.20 -20.80
C VAL A 205 -1.70 -15.33 -20.56
N ILE A 206 -1.51 -14.28 -21.37
CA ILE A 206 -0.46 -13.28 -21.17
C ILE A 206 -0.66 -12.58 -19.82
N LEU A 207 -1.89 -12.15 -19.52
CA LEU A 207 -2.23 -11.54 -18.24
C LEU A 207 -1.91 -12.46 -17.05
N LEU A 208 -2.32 -13.74 -17.14
CA LEU A 208 -2.05 -14.72 -16.10
C LEU A 208 -0.54 -14.93 -15.89
N ALA A 209 0.23 -15.05 -16.98
CA ALA A 209 1.67 -15.21 -16.92
C ALA A 209 2.35 -14.00 -16.24
N CYS A 210 1.94 -12.78 -16.60
CA CYS A 210 2.41 -11.56 -15.94
C CYS A 210 2.08 -11.56 -14.44
N ILE A 211 0.86 -11.93 -14.05
CA ILE A 211 0.46 -11.99 -12.64
C ILE A 211 1.32 -12.99 -11.87
N VAL A 212 1.53 -14.19 -12.41
CA VAL A 212 2.36 -15.23 -11.77
C VAL A 212 3.81 -14.75 -11.63
N PHE A 213 4.36 -14.14 -12.68
CA PHE A 213 5.71 -13.57 -12.65
C PHE A 213 5.86 -12.52 -11.54
N VAL A 214 4.91 -11.57 -11.46
CA VAL A 214 4.93 -10.52 -10.43
C VAL A 214 4.79 -11.11 -9.03
N LEU A 215 3.91 -12.09 -8.83
CA LEU A 215 3.74 -12.76 -7.54
C LEU A 215 5.04 -13.44 -7.09
N ILE A 216 5.75 -14.13 -8.00
CA ILE A 216 7.04 -14.76 -7.70
C ILE A 216 8.09 -13.69 -7.40
N ALA A 217 8.14 -12.60 -8.17
CA ALA A 217 9.09 -11.52 -7.98
C ALA A 217 8.94 -10.83 -6.61
N THR A 218 7.71 -10.73 -6.09
CA THR A 218 7.41 -10.20 -4.75
C THR A 218 8.02 -11.03 -3.61
N LEU A 219 8.45 -12.28 -3.84
CA LEU A 219 9.11 -13.07 -2.80
C LEU A 219 10.52 -12.55 -2.47
N PHE A 220 11.22 -11.96 -3.45
CA PHE A 220 12.65 -11.69 -3.34
C PHE A 220 12.99 -10.23 -3.02
N THR A 221 12.05 -9.30 -3.24
CA THR A 221 12.33 -7.86 -3.23
C THR A 221 11.25 -7.09 -2.45
N PRO A 222 11.61 -6.00 -1.73
CA PRO A 222 10.64 -5.16 -1.05
C PRO A 222 9.56 -4.61 -2.00
N ASN A 223 8.34 -4.48 -1.47
CA ASN A 223 7.17 -3.96 -2.17
C ASN A 223 7.34 -2.49 -2.71
N VAL A 224 8.34 -1.80 -2.18
CA VAL A 224 8.87 -0.51 -2.65
C VAL A 224 9.49 -0.56 -4.04
N ALA A 225 10.56 -1.33 -4.09
CA ALA A 225 11.54 -1.30 -5.17
C ALA A 225 11.06 -2.09 -6.38
N MET A 226 10.37 -3.21 -6.16
CA MET A 226 10.03 -4.11 -7.25
C MET A 226 8.97 -3.52 -8.19
N ILE A 227 7.95 -2.83 -7.67
CA ILE A 227 6.91 -2.22 -8.53
C ILE A 227 7.50 -1.14 -9.45
N ASN A 228 8.47 -0.36 -8.97
CA ASN A 228 9.11 0.68 -9.77
C ASN A 228 9.92 0.12 -10.95
N VAL A 229 10.39 -1.14 -10.86
CA VAL A 229 11.11 -1.82 -11.94
C VAL A 229 10.16 -2.60 -12.85
N ILE A 230 9.18 -3.31 -12.29
CA ILE A 230 8.26 -4.16 -13.04
C ILE A 230 7.23 -3.36 -13.83
N LEU A 231 6.69 -2.29 -13.25
CA LEU A 231 5.56 -1.59 -13.81
C LEU A 231 5.89 -0.93 -15.18
N PRO A 232 7.08 -0.34 -15.41
CA PRO A 232 7.52 0.07 -16.74
C PRO A 232 7.61 -1.09 -17.73
N ILE A 233 8.21 -2.22 -17.32
CA ILE A 233 8.38 -3.41 -18.18
C ILE A 233 7.02 -3.96 -18.62
N LEU A 234 6.02 -3.97 -17.73
CA LEU A 234 4.65 -4.38 -18.06
C LEU A 234 3.98 -3.42 -19.05
N GLY A 235 4.23 -2.11 -18.91
CA GLY A 235 3.76 -1.10 -19.86
C GLY A 235 4.32 -1.34 -21.26
N ASP A 236 5.63 -1.56 -21.37
CA ASP A 236 6.30 -1.83 -22.65
C ASP A 236 5.83 -3.16 -23.27
N THR A 237 5.61 -4.18 -22.43
CA THR A 237 5.07 -5.48 -22.85
C THR A 237 3.63 -5.34 -23.40
N ALA A 238 2.82 -4.47 -22.82
CA ALA A 238 1.46 -4.20 -23.29
C ALA A 238 1.45 -3.54 -24.67
N ILE A 239 2.27 -2.48 -24.85
CA ILE A 239 2.43 -1.78 -26.14
C ILE A 239 2.84 -2.78 -27.23
N THR A 240 3.79 -3.65 -26.89
CA THR A 240 4.30 -4.68 -27.79
C THR A 240 3.23 -5.66 -28.21
N THR A 241 2.43 -6.16 -27.26
CA THR A 241 1.38 -7.16 -27.48
C THR A 241 0.11 -6.55 -28.08
N ASN A 242 0.15 -5.29 -28.51
CA ASN A 242 -1.01 -4.53 -29.01
C ASN A 242 -2.19 -4.57 -28.03
N CYS A 243 -1.90 -4.49 -26.74
CA CYS A 243 -2.86 -4.44 -25.66
C CYS A 243 -2.76 -3.09 -24.94
N HIS A 244 -3.89 -2.62 -24.41
CA HIS A 244 -3.89 -1.39 -23.62
C HIS A 244 -3.01 -1.57 -22.36
N PRO A 245 -2.06 -0.66 -22.05
CA PRO A 245 -1.18 -0.78 -20.88
C PRO A 245 -1.89 -1.02 -19.56
N LEU A 246 -3.03 -0.35 -19.33
CA LEU A 246 -3.83 -0.50 -18.12
C LEU A 246 -4.36 -1.92 -17.91
N TYR A 247 -4.56 -2.68 -19.00
CA TYR A 247 -5.03 -4.06 -18.92
C TYR A 247 -4.03 -4.99 -18.21
N LEU A 248 -2.73 -4.78 -18.42
CA LEU A 248 -1.68 -5.57 -17.73
C LEU A 248 -1.27 -4.93 -16.41
N MET A 249 -1.11 -3.60 -16.39
CA MET A 249 -0.55 -2.89 -15.24
C MET A 249 -1.44 -2.94 -14.00
N ILE A 250 -2.76 -2.73 -14.13
CA ILE A 250 -3.62 -2.63 -12.94
C ILE A 250 -3.77 -3.99 -12.24
N PRO A 251 -4.13 -5.10 -12.92
CA PRO A 251 -4.23 -6.39 -12.25
C PRO A 251 -2.90 -6.88 -11.67
N SER A 252 -1.78 -6.64 -12.36
CA SER A 252 -0.45 -6.96 -11.83
C SER A 252 -0.10 -6.14 -10.60
N THR A 253 -0.49 -4.86 -10.53
CA THR A 253 -0.28 -4.01 -9.34
C THR A 253 -1.14 -4.50 -8.16
N ILE A 254 -2.36 -4.95 -8.40
CA ILE A 254 -3.20 -5.54 -7.35
C ILE A 254 -2.57 -6.85 -6.87
N ALA A 255 -2.18 -7.74 -7.79
CA ALA A 255 -1.52 -9.00 -7.45
C ALA A 255 -0.21 -8.79 -6.67
N TYR A 256 0.54 -7.76 -7.04
CA TYR A 256 1.77 -7.38 -6.35
C TYR A 256 1.57 -7.09 -4.86
N THR A 257 0.45 -6.47 -4.49
CA THR A 257 0.14 -6.19 -3.07
C THR A 257 -0.15 -7.44 -2.25
N LEU A 258 -0.37 -8.60 -2.88
CA LEU A 258 -0.70 -9.88 -2.23
C LEU A 258 0.54 -10.64 -1.75
N ALA A 259 1.35 -9.98 -0.94
CA ALA A 259 2.61 -10.49 -0.41
C ALA A 259 2.43 -11.40 0.82
N PHE A 260 1.71 -12.52 0.69
CA PHE A 260 1.40 -13.42 1.81
C PHE A 260 2.42 -14.56 2.06
N HIS A 261 3.42 -14.71 1.18
CA HIS A 261 4.21 -15.94 1.10
C HIS A 261 5.36 -16.03 2.09
N LEU A 262 6.08 -14.92 2.34
CA LEU A 262 7.23 -14.90 3.22
C LEU A 262 7.11 -13.80 4.29
N PRO A 263 7.67 -14.02 5.49
CA PRO A 263 7.73 -13.00 6.54
C PRO A 263 8.50 -11.75 6.10
N VAL A 264 9.52 -11.93 5.27
CA VAL A 264 10.37 -10.83 4.75
C VAL A 264 9.64 -9.92 3.76
N SER A 265 8.56 -10.39 3.14
CA SER A 265 7.91 -9.67 2.05
C SER A 265 7.18 -8.39 2.51
N THR A 266 6.68 -8.34 3.76
CA THR A 266 6.07 -7.12 4.32
C THR A 266 6.41 -6.92 5.79
N PRO A 267 6.55 -5.66 6.26
CA PRO A 267 6.74 -5.37 7.68
C PRO A 267 5.65 -5.95 8.57
N ALA A 268 4.39 -5.98 8.11
CA ALA A 268 3.28 -6.55 8.86
C ALA A 268 3.46 -8.06 9.08
N ASN A 269 3.86 -8.81 8.05
CA ASN A 269 4.16 -10.23 8.20
C ASN A 269 5.35 -10.47 9.14
N ALA A 270 6.38 -9.62 9.06
CA ALA A 270 7.53 -9.70 9.96
C ALA A 270 7.11 -9.49 11.43
N ILE A 271 6.29 -8.49 11.74
CA ILE A 271 5.80 -8.22 13.10
C ILE A 271 5.04 -9.43 13.66
N VAL A 272 4.10 -9.99 12.90
CA VAL A 272 3.33 -11.17 13.34
C VAL A 272 4.26 -12.37 13.54
N TYR A 273 5.24 -12.55 12.65
CA TYR A 273 6.24 -13.60 12.76
C TYR A 273 7.11 -13.47 14.03
N TYR A 274 7.51 -12.25 14.42
CA TYR A 274 8.27 -12.02 15.65
C TYR A 274 7.43 -12.16 16.92
N CYS A 275 6.15 -11.76 16.89
CA CYS A 275 5.25 -11.93 18.03
C CYS A 275 4.85 -13.40 18.25
N TRP A 276 4.88 -14.24 17.22
CA TRP A 276 4.55 -15.65 17.33
C TRP A 276 5.80 -16.47 17.65
N ASN A 277 5.92 -16.92 18.90
CA ASN A 277 7.06 -17.72 19.38
C ASN A 277 7.38 -18.90 18.42
N TRP A 278 8.65 -18.99 17.99
CA TRP A 278 9.18 -19.85 16.91
C TRP A 278 8.83 -21.36 17.02
N THR A 279 8.41 -21.82 18.19
CA THR A 279 8.18 -23.24 18.51
C THR A 279 6.92 -23.82 17.87
N TYR A 280 5.91 -23.01 17.52
CA TYR A 280 4.66 -23.50 16.90
C TYR A 280 4.71 -23.59 15.37
N ILE A 281 5.53 -22.75 14.71
CA ILE A 281 5.67 -22.70 13.25
C ILE A 281 6.33 -23.98 12.72
N ASN A 282 7.28 -24.55 13.46
CA ASN A 282 7.98 -25.78 13.09
C ASN A 282 7.05 -27.01 12.97
N LYS A 283 5.85 -26.96 13.56
CA LYS A 283 4.89 -28.08 13.58
C LYS A 283 3.85 -28.03 12.45
N HIS A 284 3.75 -26.91 11.72
CA HIS A 284 2.75 -26.73 10.64
C HIS A 284 3.33 -26.30 9.29
N TYR A 285 4.59 -25.88 9.23
CA TYR A 285 5.26 -25.47 7.98
C TYR A 285 6.24 -26.52 7.41
N SER A 286 6.03 -27.83 7.64
CA SER A 286 6.89 -28.88 7.04
C SER A 286 6.82 -28.96 5.50
N ASN A 287 6.06 -28.09 4.84
CA ASN A 287 5.85 -28.07 3.39
C ASN A 287 6.60 -26.94 2.64
N PHE A 288 7.38 -26.08 3.32
CA PHE A 288 8.25 -25.09 2.66
C PHE A 288 9.72 -25.54 2.61
N SER A 289 9.92 -26.81 2.27
CA SER A 289 11.20 -27.53 2.34
C SER A 289 12.27 -27.04 1.34
N VAL A 290 11.93 -26.17 0.37
CA VAL A 290 12.84 -25.78 -0.72
C VAL A 290 13.82 -24.67 -0.31
N LEU A 291 13.37 -23.68 0.48
CA LEU A 291 14.25 -22.59 0.94
C LEU A 291 15.18 -23.03 2.07
N GLU A 292 14.71 -23.91 2.95
CA GLU A 292 15.54 -24.46 4.04
C GLU A 292 16.68 -25.33 3.49
N TYR A 293 16.43 -26.06 2.39
CA TYR A 293 17.45 -26.85 1.70
C TYR A 293 18.51 -25.96 1.05
N TRP A 294 18.11 -24.89 0.36
CA TRP A 294 19.04 -23.96 -0.29
C TRP A 294 19.89 -23.18 0.72
N GLY A 295 19.33 -22.79 1.86
CA GLY A 295 20.10 -22.15 2.95
C GLY A 295 21.21 -23.04 3.50
N ARG A 296 20.95 -24.36 3.63
CA ARG A 296 21.94 -25.35 4.07
C ARG A 296 23.06 -25.60 3.05
N VAL A 297 22.77 -25.45 1.75
CA VAL A 297 23.77 -25.59 0.67
C VAL A 297 24.70 -24.38 0.61
N ILE A 298 24.18 -23.17 0.82
CA ILE A 298 24.97 -21.94 0.73
C ILE A 298 25.78 -21.68 2.01
N TYR A 299 25.22 -21.99 3.18
CA TYR A 299 25.85 -21.76 4.48
C TYR A 299 25.80 -23.03 5.36
N PRO A 300 26.71 -24.01 5.14
CA PRO A 300 26.73 -25.25 5.91
C PRO A 300 27.03 -25.04 7.42
N ASN A 301 27.63 -23.89 7.78
CA ASN A 301 28.03 -23.57 9.16
C ASN A 301 26.98 -22.76 9.94
N ILE A 302 25.75 -22.60 9.43
CA ILE A 302 24.72 -21.77 10.11
C ILE A 302 24.30 -22.33 11.48
N ASN A 303 24.59 -23.61 11.74
CA ASN A 303 24.28 -24.28 13.01
C ASN A 303 25.48 -24.34 13.99
N THR A 304 26.66 -23.87 13.60
CA THR A 304 27.82 -23.79 14.50
C THR A 304 27.95 -22.37 15.00
N PHE A 305 27.74 -22.17 16.31
CA PHE A 305 28.06 -20.93 16.99
C PHE A 305 29.58 -20.66 16.82
N PRO A 306 30.01 -19.45 16.44
CA PRO A 306 31.44 -19.14 16.45
C PRO A 306 31.94 -19.15 17.90
N GLU A 307 33.05 -19.87 18.14
CA GLU A 307 33.85 -19.69 19.38
C GLU A 307 34.48 -18.30 19.43
#